data_AF-A0A497H8Q2-F1
#
_entry.id   AF-A0A497H8Q2-F1
#
_cell.length_a   1.000
_cell.length_b   1.000
_cell.length_c   1.000
_cell.angle_alpha   90.00
_cell.angle_beta   90.00
_cell.angle_gamma   90.00
#
_symmetry.space_group_name_H-M   'P 1'
#
loop_
_entity.id
_entity.type
_entity.pdbx_description
1 polymer ?
#
loop_
_entity_poly.entity_id
_entity_poly.type
_entity_poly.pdbx_seq_one_letter_code
_entity_poly.pdbx_strand_id
1 'polypeptide(L)'
;MKLFEDIYAVEPYPVLYLEDIDSLAIADLHLGYEVLSSEHGLSIPKIQFKKSMDMINHIIEKKNASRIIIVGDIKHEFSETSYHEYKEVSIFLESLSKLFREIILVKGNHDTFITRITKKYDIPVYDELEIGHYL
;
A
#
# COMPACT_ATOMS: atom_id res chain seq x y z
N MET A 1 -5.62 -9.91 16.32
CA MET A 1 -4.96 -10.89 17.20
C MET A 1 -3.50 -10.51 17.49
N LYS A 2 -2.98 -10.70 18.71
CA LYS A 2 -1.55 -10.55 19.01
C LYS A 2 -0.79 -11.77 18.47
N LEU A 3 0.27 -11.55 17.68
CA LEU A 3 1.12 -12.60 17.11
C LEU A 3 2.41 -12.77 17.91
N PHE A 4 3.07 -11.64 18.21
CA PHE A 4 4.29 -11.53 19.00
C PHE A 4 4.18 -10.33 19.95
N GLU A 5 5.23 -10.02 20.72
CA GLU A 5 5.19 -9.00 21.79
C GLU A 5 4.63 -7.65 21.31
N ASP A 6 5.05 -7.18 20.15
CA ASP A 6 4.61 -5.88 19.59
C ASP A 6 3.93 -6.00 18.22
N ILE A 7 3.65 -7.23 17.76
CA ILE A 7 3.10 -7.49 16.43
C ILE A 7 1.67 -8.00 16.55
N TYR A 8 0.75 -7.28 15.92
CA TYR A 8 -0.68 -7.60 15.94
C TYR A 8 -1.24 -7.74 14.52
N ALA A 9 -1.92 -8.85 14.24
CA ALA A 9 -2.76 -8.96 13.05
C ALA A 9 -4.05 -8.14 13.22
N VAL A 10 -4.35 -7.28 12.24
CA VAL A 10 -5.57 -6.45 12.20
C VAL A 10 -6.69 -7.18 11.46
N GLU A 11 -7.31 -8.14 12.13
CA GLU A 11 -8.34 -8.98 11.51
C GLU A 11 -9.63 -8.19 11.14
N PRO A 12 -10.30 -8.56 10.04
CA PRO A 12 -10.01 -9.69 9.13
C PRO A 12 -9.05 -9.33 7.98
N TYR A 13 -8.32 -8.21 8.07
CA TYR A 13 -7.52 -7.69 6.98
C TYR A 13 -6.08 -8.22 7.01
N PRO A 14 -5.42 -8.33 5.85
CA PRO A 14 -4.02 -8.75 5.74
C PRO A 14 -3.09 -7.59 6.12
N VAL A 15 -3.19 -7.09 7.35
CA VAL A 15 -2.45 -5.94 7.84
C VAL A 15 -1.87 -6.24 9.21
N LEU A 16 -0.63 -5.83 9.42
CA LEU A 16 0.03 -5.88 10.72
C LEU A 16 0.03 -4.48 11.34
N TYR A 17 -0.21 -4.43 12.64
CA TYR A 17 0.11 -3.29 13.48
C TYR A 17 1.35 -3.61 14.31
N LEU A 18 2.38 -2.79 14.14
CA LEU A 18 3.66 -2.85 14.83
C LEU A 18 3.63 -1.77 15.92
N GLU A 19 3.37 -2.18 17.15
CA GLU A 19 3.06 -1.30 18.28
C GLU A 19 4.27 -0.47 18.74
N ASP A 20 5.46 -1.07 18.75
CA ASP A 20 6.71 -0.45 19.19
C ASP A 20 7.17 0.71 18.30
N ILE A 21 6.81 0.67 17.01
CA ILE A 21 7.08 1.74 16.04
C ILE A 21 5.82 2.45 15.55
N ASP A 22 4.68 2.21 16.20
CA ASP A 22 3.35 2.76 15.88
C ASP A 22 3.03 2.80 14.38
N SER A 23 3.20 1.66 13.71
CA SER A 23 3.14 1.54 12.25
C SER A 23 2.16 0.47 11.80
N LEU A 24 1.40 0.74 10.74
CA LEU A 24 0.71 -0.30 9.97
C LEU A 24 1.60 -0.79 8.85
N ALA A 25 1.71 -2.11 8.67
CA ALA A 25 2.40 -2.71 7.53
C ALA A 25 1.41 -3.44 6.62
N ILE A 26 1.46 -3.11 5.32
CA ILE A 26 0.65 -3.71 4.26
C ILE A 26 1.56 -4.10 3.09
N ALA A 27 1.15 -5.06 2.25
CA ALA A 27 1.93 -5.53 1.11
C ALA A 27 1.00 -5.93 -0.06
N ASP A 28 1.59 -6.13 -1.25
CA ASP A 28 0.98 -6.82 -2.40
C ASP A 28 -0.39 -6.27 -2.84
N LEU A 29 -0.52 -4.94 -2.90
CA LEU A 29 -1.77 -4.30 -3.31
C LEU A 29 -2.08 -4.51 -4.80
N HIS A 30 -1.04 -4.52 -5.64
CA HIS A 30 -1.11 -4.66 -7.10
C HIS A 30 -2.21 -3.81 -7.76
N LEU A 31 -2.32 -2.54 -7.36
CA LEU A 31 -3.30 -1.62 -7.95
C LEU A 31 -3.13 -1.55 -9.47
N GLY A 32 -4.24 -1.48 -10.21
CA GLY A 32 -4.24 -1.47 -11.68
C GLY A 32 -4.34 -2.84 -12.36
N TYR A 33 -4.14 -3.96 -11.64
CA TYR A 33 -4.17 -5.32 -12.22
C TYR A 33 -5.49 -5.65 -12.94
N GLU A 34 -6.63 -5.32 -12.34
CA GLU A 34 -7.96 -5.64 -12.89
C GLU A 34 -8.21 -4.92 -14.22
N VAL A 35 -7.68 -3.69 -14.37
CA VAL A 35 -7.80 -2.90 -15.61
C VAL A 35 -6.98 -3.53 -16.71
N LEU A 36 -5.71 -3.85 -16.44
CA LEU A 36 -4.82 -4.49 -17.40
C LEU A 36 -5.39 -5.84 -17.86
N SER A 37 -5.86 -6.66 -16.93
CA SER A 37 -6.49 -7.94 -17.25
C SER A 37 -7.72 -7.77 -18.15
N SER A 38 -8.51 -6.72 -17.91
CA SER A 38 -9.68 -6.37 -18.73
C SER A 38 -9.29 -5.96 -20.15
N GLU A 39 -8.20 -5.21 -20.31
CA GLU A 39 -7.66 -4.85 -21.63
C GLU A 39 -7.19 -6.07 -22.42
N HIS A 40 -6.73 -7.13 -21.73
CA HIS A 40 -6.35 -8.41 -22.33
C HIS A 40 -7.54 -9.37 -22.57
N GLY A 41 -8.78 -8.89 -22.45
CA GLY A 41 -9.99 -9.66 -22.77
C GLY A 41 -10.56 -10.50 -21.63
N LEU A 42 -10.04 -10.37 -20.40
CA LEU A 42 -10.62 -11.02 -19.23
C LEU A 42 -11.72 -10.15 -18.62
N SER A 43 -12.92 -10.68 -18.41
CA SER A 43 -13.99 -9.92 -17.76
C SER A 43 -13.81 -9.91 -16.23
N ILE A 44 -12.93 -9.03 -15.71
CA ILE A 44 -12.67 -8.88 -14.28
C ILE A 44 -13.39 -7.64 -13.71
N PRO A 45 -14.16 -7.76 -12.62
CA PRO A 45 -14.74 -6.61 -11.94
C PRO A 45 -13.66 -5.68 -11.37
N LYS A 46 -13.83 -4.35 -11.55
CA LYS A 46 -12.90 -3.33 -11.01
C LYS A 46 -13.23 -2.98 -9.55
N ILE A 47 -12.85 -3.82 -8.60
CA ILE A 47 -13.21 -3.69 -7.17
C ILE A 47 -12.00 -3.59 -6.23
N GLN A 48 -10.78 -3.94 -6.67
CA GLN A 48 -9.57 -3.98 -5.85
C GLN A 48 -9.25 -2.63 -5.22
N PHE A 49 -9.25 -1.54 -6.00
CA PHE A 49 -8.97 -0.20 -5.49
C PHE A 49 -9.93 0.18 -4.35
N LYS A 50 -11.24 -0.03 -4.57
CA LYS A 50 -12.26 0.26 -3.56
C LYS A 50 -12.04 -0.58 -2.30
N LYS A 51 -11.80 -1.89 -2.44
CA LYS A 51 -11.53 -2.77 -1.29
C LYS A 51 -10.31 -2.36 -0.50
N SER A 52 -9.24 -1.93 -1.17
CA SER A 52 -8.02 -1.46 -0.53
C SER A 52 -8.26 -0.18 0.26
N MET A 53 -8.99 0.78 -0.31
CA MET A 53 -9.39 2.01 0.39
C MET A 53 -10.33 1.75 1.58
N ASP A 54 -11.34 0.89 1.38
CA ASP A 54 -12.26 0.51 2.45
C ASP A 54 -11.48 -0.15 3.59
N MET A 55 -10.56 -1.09 3.28
CA MET A 55 -9.69 -1.72 4.27
C MET A 55 -8.91 -0.67 5.09
N ILE A 56 -8.22 0.27 4.44
CA ILE A 56 -7.45 1.31 5.13
C ILE A 56 -8.33 2.12 6.09
N ASN A 57 -9.51 2.56 5.63
CA ASN A 57 -10.44 3.33 6.46
C ASN A 57 -10.89 2.54 7.70
N HIS A 58 -11.26 1.26 7.54
CA HIS A 58 -11.68 0.42 8.66
C HIS A 58 -10.54 0.13 9.65
N ILE A 59 -9.31 0.04 9.15
CA ILE A 59 -8.14 -0.24 10.00
C ILE A 59 -7.79 0.98 10.85
N ILE A 60 -7.83 2.18 10.27
CA ILE A 60 -7.56 3.42 11.02
C ILE A 60 -8.57 3.61 12.16
N GLU A 61 -9.85 3.26 11.92
CA GLU A 61 -10.86 3.28 12.97
C GLU A 61 -10.55 2.34 14.14
N LYS A 62 -9.90 1.20 13.86
CA LYS A 62 -9.51 0.20 14.88
C LYS A 62 -8.17 0.50 15.55
N LYS A 63 -7.23 1.08 14.81
CA LYS A 63 -5.82 1.27 15.18
C LYS A 63 -5.35 2.62 14.62
N ASN A 64 -5.17 3.58 15.51
CA ASN A 64 -4.77 4.95 15.16
C ASN A 64 -3.25 5.09 15.00
N ALA A 65 -2.66 4.27 14.12
CA ALA A 65 -1.23 4.29 13.86
C ALA A 65 -0.81 5.61 13.18
N SER A 66 0.31 6.18 13.59
CA SER A 66 0.82 7.41 12.97
C SER A 66 1.51 7.18 11.63
N ARG A 67 2.05 5.98 11.40
CA ARG A 67 2.77 5.61 10.17
C ARG A 67 2.09 4.46 9.42
N ILE A 68 2.20 4.48 8.10
CA ILE A 68 1.99 3.30 7.25
C ILE A 68 3.24 2.95 6.46
N ILE A 69 3.57 1.66 6.42
CA ILE A 69 4.67 1.05 5.69
C ILE A 69 4.07 0.12 4.63
N ILE A 70 4.37 0.40 3.36
CA ILE A 70 3.94 -0.42 2.23
C ILE A 70 5.14 -1.27 1.82
N VAL A 71 5.06 -2.57 2.09
CA VAL A 71 6.14 -3.54 1.89
C VAL A 71 5.96 -4.23 0.54
N GLY A 72 6.31 -3.50 -0.52
CA GLY A 72 6.32 -4.01 -1.89
C GLY A 72 4.99 -4.05 -2.61
N ASP A 73 5.11 -4.17 -3.93
CA ASP A 73 4.07 -4.42 -4.92
C ASP A 73 2.79 -3.59 -4.73
N ILE A 74 2.97 -2.27 -4.60
CA ILE A 74 1.84 -1.32 -4.55
C ILE A 74 1.07 -1.30 -5.88
N LYS A 75 1.77 -1.55 -6.99
CA LYS A 75 1.22 -1.53 -8.35
C LYS A 75 1.51 -2.83 -9.09
N HIS A 76 0.92 -3.02 -10.26
CA HIS A 76 1.13 -4.23 -11.05
C HIS A 76 2.17 -4.03 -12.17
N GLU A 77 1.96 -3.12 -13.12
CA GLU A 77 2.90 -2.88 -14.22
C GLU A 77 2.69 -1.49 -14.83
N PHE A 78 3.74 -0.65 -14.82
CA PHE A 78 3.71 0.60 -15.58
C PHE A 78 4.03 0.28 -17.05
N SER A 79 3.02 -0.05 -17.85
CA SER A 79 3.06 -0.12 -19.30
C SER A 79 2.81 1.26 -19.95
N GLU A 80 2.90 1.34 -21.29
CA GLU A 80 2.60 2.55 -22.04
C GLU A 80 1.12 3.00 -21.93
N THR A 81 0.21 2.13 -21.46
CA THR A 81 -1.23 2.39 -21.28
C THR A 81 -1.65 2.73 -19.84
N SER A 82 -0.69 2.91 -18.92
CA SER A 82 -0.90 3.01 -17.45
C SER A 82 -1.59 4.26 -16.89
N TYR A 83 -2.39 5.00 -17.66
CA TYR A 83 -3.09 6.18 -17.09
C TYR A 83 -4.02 5.80 -15.93
N HIS A 84 -4.72 4.67 -16.04
CA HIS A 84 -5.61 4.17 -14.98
C HIS A 84 -4.85 3.74 -13.74
N GLU A 85 -3.81 2.92 -13.89
CA GLU A 85 -2.95 2.48 -12.77
C GLU A 85 -2.30 3.70 -12.09
N TYR A 86 -1.73 4.62 -12.87
CA TYR A 86 -1.14 5.85 -12.35
C TYR A 86 -2.16 6.65 -11.54
N LYS A 87 -3.40 6.77 -12.02
CA LYS A 87 -4.47 7.49 -11.33
C LYS A 87 -4.85 6.79 -10.02
N GLU A 88 -5.02 5.47 -10.02
CA GLU A 88 -5.37 4.71 -8.82
C GLU A 88 -4.26 4.82 -7.76
N VAL A 89 -3.00 4.58 -8.14
CA VAL A 89 -1.86 4.72 -7.21
C VAL A 89 -1.76 6.16 -6.69
N SER A 90 -1.94 7.17 -7.55
CA SER A 90 -1.91 8.57 -7.14
C SER A 90 -3.01 8.91 -6.13
N ILE A 91 -4.25 8.47 -6.37
CA ILE A 91 -5.37 8.71 -5.44
C ILE A 91 -5.12 7.95 -4.14
N PHE A 92 -4.62 6.72 -4.21
CA PHE A 92 -4.31 5.90 -3.04
C PHE A 92 -3.29 6.60 -2.14
N LEU A 93 -2.14 7.01 -2.71
CA LEU A 93 -1.09 7.70 -1.95
C LEU A 93 -1.56 9.06 -1.41
N GLU A 94 -2.35 9.80 -2.17
CA GLU A 94 -2.95 11.06 -1.70
C GLU A 94 -3.88 10.82 -0.50
N SER A 95 -4.72 9.77 -0.57
CA SER A 95 -5.58 9.40 0.55
C SER A 95 -4.77 8.99 1.77
N LEU A 96 -3.73 8.19 1.61
CA LEU A 96 -2.82 7.85 2.72
C LEU A 96 -2.18 9.09 3.34
N SER A 97 -1.77 10.08 2.54
CA SER A 97 -1.11 11.30 3.06
C SER A 97 -2.03 12.18 3.91
N LYS A 98 -3.35 11.99 3.79
CA LYS A 98 -4.35 12.68 4.61
C LYS A 98 -4.62 11.93 5.91
N LEU A 99 -4.29 10.64 5.97
CA LEU A 99 -4.63 9.73 7.05
C LEU A 99 -3.44 9.43 7.96
N PHE A 100 -2.23 9.40 7.42
CA PHE A 100 -1.01 9.08 8.13
C PHE A 100 -0.06 10.27 8.18
N ARG A 101 0.68 10.39 9.28
CA ARG A 101 1.74 11.39 9.43
C ARG A 101 2.95 11.06 8.57
N GLU A 102 3.22 9.78 8.38
CA GLU A 102 4.36 9.28 7.61
C GLU A 102 3.93 8.08 6.77
N ILE A 103 4.37 8.06 5.51
CA ILE A 103 4.21 6.94 4.60
C ILE A 103 5.61 6.50 4.19
N ILE A 104 5.89 5.21 4.30
CA ILE A 104 7.13 4.62 3.80
C ILE A 104 6.78 3.56 2.77
N LEU A 105 7.53 3.52 1.67
CA LEU A 105 7.40 2.48 0.67
C LEU A 105 8.71 1.70 0.56
N VAL A 106 8.63 0.38 0.70
CA VAL A 106 9.70 -0.55 0.35
C VAL A 106 9.35 -1.12 -1.02
N LYS A 107 10.29 -1.11 -1.97
CA LYS A 107 10.02 -1.50 -3.35
C LYS A 107 9.87 -3.02 -3.46
N GLY A 108 8.77 -3.44 -4.09
CA GLY A 108 8.64 -4.78 -4.62
C GLY A 108 9.18 -4.88 -6.05
N ASN A 109 9.14 -6.07 -6.62
CA ASN A 109 9.60 -6.30 -8.00
C ASN A 109 8.68 -5.66 -9.03
N HIS A 110 7.39 -5.45 -8.72
CA HIS A 110 6.45 -4.77 -9.59
C HIS A 110 6.53 -3.25 -9.49
N ASP A 111 7.30 -2.68 -8.56
CA ASP A 111 7.32 -1.24 -8.25
C ASP A 111 8.31 -0.41 -9.10
N THR A 112 8.63 -0.88 -10.30
CA THR A 112 9.45 -0.12 -11.26
C THR A 112 8.88 1.29 -11.48
N PHE A 113 9.71 2.32 -11.49
CA PHE A 113 9.31 3.73 -11.66
C PHE A 113 8.28 4.30 -10.64
N ILE A 114 7.97 3.61 -9.54
CA ILE A 114 7.05 4.12 -8.50
C ILE A 114 7.46 5.48 -7.96
N THR A 115 8.78 5.75 -7.97
CA THR A 115 9.39 7.02 -7.56
C THR A 115 8.89 8.23 -8.34
N ARG A 116 8.34 8.04 -9.55
CA ARG A 116 7.71 9.13 -10.33
C ARG A 116 6.45 9.65 -9.67
N ILE A 117 5.69 8.77 -9.01
CA ILE A 117 4.46 9.12 -8.29
C ILE A 117 4.80 9.59 -6.88
N THR A 118 5.63 8.84 -6.16
CA THR A 118 5.89 9.10 -4.73
C THR A 118 6.59 10.45 -4.50
N LYS A 119 7.43 10.91 -5.44
CA LYS A 119 8.05 12.25 -5.40
C LYS A 119 7.04 13.39 -5.31
N LYS A 120 5.84 13.24 -5.89
CA LYS A 120 4.80 14.26 -5.83
C LYS A 120 4.25 14.44 -4.41
N TYR A 121 4.37 13.40 -3.59
CA TYR A 121 3.81 13.33 -2.23
C TYR A 121 4.92 13.29 -1.16
N ASP A 122 6.18 13.53 -1.52
CA ASP A 122 7.36 13.42 -0.64
C ASP A 122 7.45 12.09 0.13
N ILE A 123 7.00 11.00 -0.49
CA ILE A 123 7.01 9.67 0.11
C ILE A 123 8.37 9.02 -0.13
N PRO A 124 9.16 8.71 0.93
CA PRO A 124 10.43 8.02 0.80
C PRO A 124 10.22 6.59 0.30
N VAL A 125 11.15 6.15 -0.55
CA VAL A 125 11.15 4.84 -1.18
C VAL A 125 12.48 4.15 -0.93
N TYR A 126 12.44 2.94 -0.41
CA TYR A 126 13.60 2.14 -0.05
C TYR A 126 13.61 0.82 -0.82
N ASP A 127 14.79 0.24 -1.06
CA ASP A 127 14.90 -1.14 -1.55
C ASP A 127 14.84 -2.15 -0.37
N GLU A 128 15.27 -1.72 0.83
CA GLU A 128 15.24 -2.47 2.09
C GLU A 128 15.07 -1.46 3.23
N LEU A 129 14.34 -1.81 4.31
CA LEU A 129 14.03 -0.90 5.40
C LEU A 129 14.29 -1.56 6.75
N GLU A 130 15.38 -1.19 7.40
CA GLU A 130 15.60 -1.49 8.82
C GLU A 130 14.95 -0.40 9.67
N ILE A 131 14.01 -0.77 10.54
CA ILE A 131 13.34 0.16 11.45
C ILE A 131 12.97 -0.52 12.76
N GLY A 132 13.36 0.08 13.89
CA GLY A 132 13.22 -0.57 15.19
C GLY A 132 14.04 -1.87 15.22
N HIS A 133 13.35 -3.00 15.34
CA HIS A 133 13.94 -4.35 15.32
C HIS A 133 13.50 -5.17 14.09
N TYR A 134 12.90 -4.51 13.09
CA TYR A 134 12.40 -5.11 11.86
C TYR A 134 13.38 -4.86 10.71
N LEU A 135 13.49 -5.85 9.81
CA LEU A 135 14.24 -5.80 8.55
C LEU A 135 13.30 -6.09 7.37
#